data_AF-A0A7S0CIZ5-F1
#
_entry.id   AF-A0A7S0CIZ5-F1
#
_cell.length_a   1.000
_cell.length_b   1.000
_cell.length_c   1.000
_cell.angle_alpha   90.00
_cell.angle_beta   90.00
_cell.angle_gamma   90.00
#
_symmetry.space_group_name_H-M   'P 1'
#
loop_
_entity.id
_entity.type
_entity.pdbx_description
1 polymer ?
#
loop_
_entity_poly.entity_id
_entity_poly.type
_entity_poly.pdbx_seq_one_letter_code
_entity_poly.pdbx_strand_id
1 'polypeptide(L)'
;CDQGGECDLQDQSMVFGVSKKRFFKYKRSVTNKNIGPIVKTIMTRCIHCTRCVRFTSEIAGVDDLGTFNRGNAMEIGTYVSKSFQSELSGNIIDLCPVGALTSKPYSFVDRVWELKSAKSVDFSDGFGVETEISLKGSLTITKVAVGRNDGLYD
;
A
#
# COMPACT_ATOMS: atom_id res chain seq x y z
N CYS A 1 6.05 3.07 -11.09
CA CYS A 1 5.27 2.81 -9.86
C CYS A 1 5.72 1.45 -9.33
N ASP A 2 5.94 1.29 -8.03
CA ASP A 2 6.38 0.00 -7.46
C ASP A 2 5.26 -1.05 -7.59
N GLN A 3 4.02 -0.68 -7.25
CA GLN A 3 2.82 -1.50 -7.48
C GLN A 3 2.43 -1.68 -8.97
N GLY A 4 3.24 -1.24 -9.93
CA GLY A 4 2.93 -1.47 -11.34
C GLY A 4 2.98 -2.98 -11.64
N GLY A 5 1.87 -3.56 -12.08
CA GLY A 5 1.69 -5.01 -12.27
C GLY A 5 0.83 -5.71 -11.20
N GLU A 6 0.62 -5.09 -10.03
CA GLU A 6 -0.26 -5.60 -8.95
C GLU A 6 -1.29 -4.53 -8.52
N CYS A 7 -1.56 -3.55 -9.37
CA CYS A 7 -2.38 -2.39 -9.01
C CYS A 7 -3.84 -2.57 -9.43
N ASP A 8 -4.75 -2.56 -8.46
CA ASP A 8 -6.20 -2.63 -8.71
C ASP A 8 -6.67 -1.60 -9.74
N LEU A 9 -6.17 -0.36 -9.66
CA LEU A 9 -6.56 0.70 -10.60
C LEU A 9 -6.13 0.38 -12.04
N GLN A 10 -4.96 -0.24 -12.21
CA GLN A 10 -4.47 -0.65 -13.53
C GLN A 10 -5.35 -1.76 -14.08
N ASP A 11 -5.63 -2.79 -13.29
CA ASP A 11 -6.39 -3.96 -13.72
C ASP A 11 -7.85 -3.61 -14.00
N GLN A 12 -8.49 -2.85 -13.12
CA GLN A 12 -9.85 -2.38 -13.33
C GLN A 12 -9.95 -1.46 -14.55
N SER A 13 -8.95 -0.61 -14.79
CA SER A 13 -8.93 0.23 -15.99
C SER A 13 -8.71 -0.59 -17.27
N MET A 14 -8.00 -1.71 -17.20
CA MET A 14 -7.79 -2.61 -18.33
C MET A 14 -9.06 -3.40 -18.66
N VAL A 15 -9.74 -3.91 -17.63
CA VAL A 15 -10.92 -4.78 -17.77
C VAL A 15 -12.20 -3.99 -18.06
N PHE A 16 -12.42 -2.88 -17.34
CA PHE A 16 -13.68 -2.12 -17.39
C PHE A 16 -13.52 -0.70 -17.93
N GLY A 17 -12.28 -0.19 -18.04
CA GLY A 17 -12.01 1.18 -18.43
C GLY A 17 -12.10 1.43 -19.93
N VAL A 18 -12.18 2.71 -20.31
CA VAL A 18 -12.18 3.14 -21.71
C VAL A 18 -10.74 3.31 -22.20
N SER A 19 -10.42 2.79 -23.39
CA SER A 19 -9.06 2.79 -23.93
C SER A 19 -8.49 4.19 -24.28
N LYS A 20 -9.33 5.23 -24.34
CA LYS A 20 -8.93 6.59 -24.77
C LYS A 20 -9.18 7.61 -23.67
N LYS A 21 -8.20 8.50 -23.43
CA LYS A 21 -8.33 9.65 -22.53
C LYS A 21 -9.06 10.81 -23.22
N ARG A 22 -9.89 11.53 -22.46
CA ARG A 22 -10.52 12.80 -22.88
C ARG A 22 -9.96 14.03 -22.17
N PHE A 23 -9.18 13.83 -21.10
CA PHE A 23 -8.64 14.90 -20.28
C PHE A 23 -7.23 15.30 -20.74
N PHE A 24 -7.08 16.54 -21.22
CA PHE A 24 -5.83 17.11 -21.72
C PHE A 24 -5.34 18.33 -20.92
N LYS A 25 -6.04 18.71 -19.85
CA LYS A 25 -5.65 19.83 -18.98
C LYS A 25 -4.59 19.38 -17.96
N TYR A 26 -4.06 20.35 -17.21
CA TYR A 26 -3.14 20.09 -16.11
C TYR A 26 -3.77 19.21 -15.05
N LYS A 27 -3.04 18.15 -14.67
CA LYS A 27 -3.39 17.29 -13.55
C LYS A 27 -2.92 17.95 -12.26
N ARG A 28 -3.67 17.74 -11.17
CA ARG A 28 -3.21 18.15 -9.85
C ARG A 28 -1.93 17.40 -9.47
N SER A 29 -1.09 18.05 -8.69
CA SER A 29 0.04 17.43 -8.01
C SER A 29 -0.08 17.74 -6.52
N VAL A 30 0.39 16.80 -5.70
CA VAL A 30 0.29 16.83 -4.25
C VAL A 30 1.69 16.56 -3.70
N THR A 31 2.07 17.24 -2.64
CA THR A 31 3.35 17.01 -1.96
C THR A 31 3.34 15.67 -1.23
N ASN A 32 4.49 14.99 -1.25
CA ASN A 32 4.65 13.73 -0.53
C ASN A 32 4.87 14.02 0.96
N LYS A 33 4.19 13.27 1.83
CA LYS A 33 4.32 13.39 3.28
C LYS A 33 5.30 12.36 3.80
N ASN A 34 6.12 12.73 4.78
CA ASN A 34 6.94 11.75 5.45
C ASN A 34 6.15 11.12 6.61
N ILE A 35 5.74 9.87 6.44
CA ILE A 35 4.91 9.13 7.41
C ILE A 35 5.77 8.10 8.18
N GLY A 36 7.06 7.98 7.87
CA GLY A 36 7.99 7.13 8.61
C GLY A 36 9.06 6.46 7.74
N PRO A 37 9.84 5.54 8.33
CA PRO A 37 10.88 4.81 7.62
C PRO A 37 10.35 3.63 6.80
N ILE A 38 9.19 3.06 7.13
CA ILE A 38 8.66 1.84 6.50
C ILE A 38 7.84 2.18 5.25
N VAL A 39 6.93 3.16 5.35
CA VAL A 39 5.99 3.50 4.27
C VAL A 39 6.51 4.69 3.47
N LYS A 40 6.77 4.46 2.19
CA LYS A 40 7.05 5.50 1.19
C LYS A 40 5.73 6.02 0.62
N THR A 41 5.55 7.34 0.68
CA THR A 41 4.35 8.00 0.17
C THR A 41 4.61 8.69 -1.16
N ILE A 42 3.68 8.52 -2.09
CA ILE A 42 3.60 9.25 -3.36
C ILE A 42 2.15 9.69 -3.54
N MET A 43 1.80 10.80 -2.90
CA MET A 43 0.39 11.20 -2.72
C MET A 43 -0.29 11.69 -4.00
N THR A 44 0.49 12.03 -5.03
CA THR A 44 -0.03 12.32 -6.38
C THR A 44 -0.79 11.15 -7.00
N ARG A 45 -0.50 9.91 -6.56
CA ARG A 45 -1.16 8.69 -7.05
C ARG A 45 -2.39 8.30 -6.24
N CYS A 46 -2.62 8.94 -5.10
CA CYS A 46 -3.75 8.60 -4.24
C CYS A 46 -5.07 8.99 -4.92
N ILE A 47 -6.03 8.06 -4.90
CA ILE A 47 -7.40 8.25 -5.44
C ILE A 47 -8.43 8.62 -4.36
N HIS A 48 -7.98 8.92 -3.14
CA HIS A 48 -8.83 9.37 -2.04
C HIS A 48 -9.90 8.34 -1.62
N CYS A 49 -9.60 7.05 -1.75
CA CYS A 49 -10.51 5.97 -1.34
C CYS A 49 -10.71 5.85 0.18
N THR A 50 -9.92 6.57 1.00
CA THR A 50 -9.96 6.60 2.48
C THR A 50 -9.78 5.26 3.19
N ARG A 51 -9.42 4.18 2.47
CA ARG A 51 -9.22 2.84 3.05
C ARG A 51 -8.12 2.83 4.12
N CYS A 52 -7.02 3.55 3.87
CA CYS A 52 -5.94 3.70 4.85
C CYS A 52 -6.36 4.48 6.11
N VAL A 53 -7.14 5.55 5.96
CA VAL A 53 -7.64 6.36 7.09
C VAL A 53 -8.54 5.52 7.99
N ARG A 54 -9.43 4.72 7.38
CA ARG A 54 -10.30 3.80 8.12
C ARG A 54 -9.52 2.70 8.84
N PHE A 55 -8.52 2.12 8.19
CA PHE A 55 -7.67 1.11 8.82
C PHE A 55 -6.93 1.66 10.05
N THR A 56 -6.42 2.89 9.96
CA THR A 56 -5.71 3.49 11.10
C THR A 56 -6.63 3.75 12.28
N SER A 57 -7.84 4.24 12.03
CA SER A 57 -8.81 4.51 13.10
C SER A 57 -9.45 3.25 13.67
N GLU A 58 -9.83 2.29 12.82
CA GLU A 58 -10.64 1.13 13.21
C GLU A 58 -9.77 -0.05 13.68
N ILE A 59 -8.66 -0.35 13.01
CA ILE A 59 -7.85 -1.57 13.25
C ILE A 59 -6.57 -1.23 14.01
N ALA A 60 -5.81 -0.24 13.56
CA ALA A 60 -4.57 0.13 14.23
C ALA A 60 -4.82 0.89 15.55
N GLY A 61 -6.03 1.42 15.76
CA GLY A 61 -6.39 2.19 16.96
C GLY A 61 -5.62 3.51 17.11
N VAL A 62 -5.09 4.06 16.02
CA VAL A 62 -4.29 5.29 16.01
C VAL A 62 -4.83 6.25 14.95
N ASP A 63 -5.36 7.39 15.40
CA ASP A 63 -5.95 8.42 14.53
C ASP A 63 -4.90 9.39 13.94
N ASP A 64 -3.82 8.85 13.39
CA ASP A 64 -2.73 9.66 12.83
C ASP A 64 -2.98 10.05 11.36
N LEU A 65 -3.63 9.18 10.58
CA LEU A 65 -3.99 9.48 9.19
C LEU A 65 -5.38 10.11 9.12
N GLY A 66 -5.48 11.21 8.39
CA GLY A 66 -6.73 11.91 8.15
C GLY A 66 -6.89 12.37 6.71
N THR A 67 -8.04 12.99 6.46
CA THR A 67 -8.29 13.77 5.24
C THR A 67 -8.17 15.25 5.58
N PHE A 68 -7.40 15.98 4.80
CA PHE A 68 -7.21 17.42 4.94
C PHE A 68 -7.70 18.15 3.71
N ASN A 69 -8.03 19.44 3.90
CA ASN A 69 -8.60 20.32 2.87
C ASN A 69 -9.94 19.79 2.30
N ARG A 70 -10.39 20.40 1.20
CA ARG A 70 -11.65 20.07 0.54
C ARG A 70 -11.53 20.12 -0.99
N GLY A 71 -12.40 19.39 -1.66
CA GLY A 71 -12.48 19.36 -3.13
C GLY A 71 -11.20 18.82 -3.77
N ASN A 72 -10.73 19.47 -4.84
CA ASN A 72 -9.57 19.01 -5.61
C ASN A 72 -8.24 19.09 -4.83
N ALA A 73 -8.18 20.00 -3.85
CA ALA A 73 -7.04 20.19 -2.95
C ALA A 73 -7.07 19.25 -1.73
N MET A 74 -8.02 18.31 -1.68
CA MET A 74 -8.08 17.31 -0.62
C MET A 74 -6.83 16.43 -0.65
N GLU A 75 -6.31 16.10 0.53
CA GLU A 75 -5.10 15.30 0.69
C GLU A 75 -5.26 14.32 1.84
N ILE A 76 -4.68 13.12 1.69
CA ILE A 76 -4.60 12.13 2.77
C ILE A 76 -3.17 12.18 3.35
N GLY A 77 -3.05 12.03 4.67
CA GLY A 77 -1.75 11.96 5.34
C GLY A 77 -1.86 12.30 6.82
N THR A 78 -0.72 12.68 7.41
CA THR A 78 -0.63 13.31 8.72
C THR A 78 -0.63 14.84 8.56
N TYR A 79 -1.32 15.58 9.44
CA TYR A 79 -1.37 17.06 9.35
C TYR A 79 -0.04 17.68 9.77
N VAL A 80 0.45 17.21 10.91
CA VAL A 80 1.81 17.49 11.40
C VAL A 80 2.74 16.42 10.84
N SER A 81 4.02 16.76 10.63
CA SER A 81 5.06 15.79 10.28
C SER A 81 5.34 14.81 11.42
N LYS A 82 4.38 13.92 11.68
CA LYS A 82 4.43 12.86 12.68
C LYS A 82 4.69 11.54 11.95
N SER A 83 5.62 10.76 12.47
CA SER A 83 5.80 9.38 12.03
C SER A 83 4.64 8.54 12.53
N PHE A 84 4.04 7.76 11.64
CA PHE A 84 3.03 6.78 12.00
C PHE A 84 3.69 5.63 12.75
N GLN A 85 3.44 5.59 14.05
CA GLN A 85 4.00 4.59 14.96
C GLN A 85 2.86 3.68 15.41
N SER A 86 2.67 2.59 14.66
CA SER A 86 1.83 1.47 15.08
C SER A 86 2.51 0.17 14.68
N GLU A 87 2.24 -0.89 15.45
CA GLU A 87 2.80 -2.23 15.21
C GLU A 87 2.38 -2.75 13.84
N LEU A 88 1.13 -2.47 13.44
CA LEU A 88 0.54 -2.88 12.16
C LEU A 88 0.74 -1.83 11.04
N SER A 89 1.72 -0.93 11.20
CA SER A 89 1.86 0.21 10.29
C SER A 89 2.21 -0.14 8.85
N GLY A 90 2.91 -1.26 8.65
CA GLY A 90 3.28 -1.78 7.33
C GLY A 90 2.08 -2.28 6.51
N ASN A 91 1.02 -2.75 7.17
CA ASN A 91 -0.12 -3.41 6.52
C ASN A 91 -0.96 -2.44 5.67
N ILE A 92 -0.78 -1.13 5.86
CA ILE A 92 -1.44 -0.11 5.03
C ILE A 92 -0.95 -0.18 3.57
N ILE A 93 0.25 -0.69 3.31
CA ILE A 93 0.81 -0.83 1.96
C ILE A 93 -0.04 -1.79 1.13
N ASP A 94 -0.37 -2.96 1.69
CA ASP A 94 -1.17 -3.98 1.01
C ASP A 94 -2.63 -3.56 0.86
N LEU A 95 -3.11 -2.75 1.81
CA LEU A 95 -4.46 -2.20 1.76
C LEU A 95 -4.64 -1.17 0.62
N CYS A 96 -3.56 -0.51 0.19
CA CYS A 96 -3.64 0.57 -0.77
C CYS A 96 -3.87 0.02 -2.19
N PRO A 97 -5.03 0.34 -2.84
CA PRO A 97 -5.34 -0.18 -4.19
C PRO A 97 -4.50 0.48 -5.30
N VAL A 98 -3.67 1.46 -4.94
CA VAL A 98 -2.84 2.26 -5.85
C VAL A 98 -1.48 2.46 -5.23
N GLY A 99 -0.45 2.67 -6.04
CA GLY A 99 0.92 2.78 -5.54
C GLY A 99 1.26 4.14 -4.93
N ALA A 100 0.34 4.68 -4.13
CA ALA A 100 0.48 5.88 -3.32
C ALA A 100 1.16 5.57 -1.98
N LEU A 101 0.90 4.41 -1.39
CA LEU A 101 1.56 3.92 -0.19
C LEU A 101 2.30 2.65 -0.58
N THR A 102 3.61 2.66 -0.45
CA THR A 102 4.51 1.59 -0.91
C THR A 102 5.55 1.33 0.16
N SER A 103 6.15 0.14 0.19
CA SER A 103 7.27 -0.15 1.07
C SER A 103 8.50 0.63 0.65
N LYS A 104 9.04 1.42 1.58
CA LYS A 104 10.32 2.13 1.41
C LYS A 104 11.52 1.17 1.27
N PRO A 105 11.67 0.09 2.08
CA PRO A 105 12.82 -0.80 1.94
C PRO A 105 12.81 -1.59 0.63
N TYR A 106 11.63 -1.92 0.11
CA TYR A 106 11.46 -2.67 -1.15
C TYR A 106 11.25 -1.73 -2.37
N SER A 107 11.47 -0.43 -2.22
CA SER A 107 11.20 0.51 -3.31
C SER A 107 12.16 0.33 -4.48
N PHE A 108 11.61 0.09 -5.67
CA PHE A 108 12.35 -0.15 -6.92
C PHE A 108 13.37 -1.29 -6.90
N VAL A 109 13.22 -2.27 -5.99
CA VAL A 109 14.10 -3.45 -5.97
C VAL A 109 13.72 -4.41 -7.11
N ASP A 110 12.47 -4.89 -7.12
CA ASP A 110 12.00 -5.91 -8.05
C ASP A 110 10.57 -5.63 -8.56
N ARG A 111 10.12 -6.43 -9.52
CA ARG A 111 8.76 -6.38 -10.10
C ARG A 111 8.01 -7.67 -9.88
N VAL A 112 6.70 -7.56 -9.66
CA VAL A 112 5.84 -8.69 -9.25
C VAL A 112 5.88 -9.86 -10.23
N TRP A 113 5.90 -9.59 -11.54
CA TRP A 113 5.96 -10.64 -12.56
C TRP A 113 7.31 -11.38 -12.63
N GLU A 114 8.36 -10.87 -11.98
CA GLU A 114 9.67 -11.54 -11.90
C GLU A 114 9.78 -12.44 -10.66
N LEU A 115 8.83 -12.33 -9.73
CA LEU A 115 8.85 -12.99 -8.44
C LEU A 115 8.04 -14.29 -8.48
N LYS A 116 8.53 -15.29 -7.74
CA LYS A 116 7.80 -16.52 -7.44
C LYS A 116 7.25 -16.43 -6.03
N SER A 117 5.95 -16.62 -5.88
CA SER A 117 5.31 -16.70 -4.57
C SER A 117 5.38 -18.10 -3.99
N ALA A 118 5.73 -18.20 -2.71
CA ALA A 118 5.65 -19.42 -1.91
C ALA A 118 4.86 -19.15 -0.62
N LYS A 119 3.89 -20.00 -0.31
CA LYS A 119 3.13 -19.93 0.96
C LYS A 119 3.98 -20.50 2.09
N SER A 120 3.99 -19.81 3.23
CA SER A 120 4.73 -20.16 4.43
C SER A 120 3.97 -19.70 5.68
N VAL A 121 4.60 -19.86 6.85
CA VAL A 121 4.06 -19.44 8.14
C VAL A 121 5.11 -18.58 8.82
N ASP A 122 4.69 -17.48 9.46
CA ASP A 122 5.59 -16.63 10.23
C ASP A 122 5.98 -17.29 11.57
N PHE A 123 7.24 -17.12 11.94
CA PHE A 123 7.81 -17.60 13.21
C PHE A 123 8.33 -16.44 14.07
N SER A 124 8.09 -15.19 13.66
CA SER A 124 8.57 -14.00 14.39
C SER A 124 7.86 -13.81 15.72
N ASP A 125 6.62 -14.27 15.82
CA ASP A 125 5.78 -14.24 17.01
C ASP A 125 5.10 -15.60 17.27
N GLY A 126 4.34 -15.70 18.36
CA GLY A 126 3.61 -16.92 18.73
C GLY A 126 2.28 -17.11 17.99
N PHE A 127 1.92 -16.21 17.06
CA PHE A 127 0.61 -16.27 16.38
C PHE A 127 0.62 -17.18 15.15
N GLY A 128 1.78 -17.44 14.54
CA GLY A 128 1.88 -18.39 13.44
C GLY A 128 1.03 -18.01 12.23
N VAL A 129 1.09 -16.74 11.82
CA VAL A 129 0.27 -16.20 10.72
C VAL A 129 0.73 -16.78 9.38
N GLU A 130 -0.19 -17.17 8.48
CA GLU A 130 0.19 -17.56 7.12
C GLU A 130 0.78 -16.34 6.39
N THR A 131 1.92 -16.55 5.74
CA THR A 131 2.63 -15.53 4.99
C THR A 131 2.89 -15.99 3.57
N GLU A 132 2.89 -15.04 2.65
CA GLU A 132 3.30 -15.25 1.27
C GLU A 132 4.69 -14.64 1.07
N ILE A 133 5.66 -15.49 0.78
CA ILE A 133 7.06 -15.11 0.57
C ILE A 133 7.29 -14.97 -0.93
N SER A 134 7.70 -13.77 -1.35
CA SER A 134 8.10 -13.50 -2.73
C SER A 134 9.61 -13.74 -2.90
N LEU A 135 9.96 -14.63 -3.82
CA LEU A 135 11.33 -15.04 -4.11
C LEU A 135 11.74 -14.53 -5.49
N LYS A 136 12.96 -13.97 -5.58
CA LYS A 136 13.65 -13.72 -6.85
C LYS A 136 14.72 -14.79 -7.05
N GLY A 137 14.68 -15.46 -8.21
CA GLY A 137 15.60 -16.57 -8.49
C GLY A 137 15.40 -17.75 -7.52
N SER A 138 16.49 -18.37 -7.07
CA SER A 138 16.48 -19.56 -6.19
C SER A 138 16.84 -19.26 -4.73
N LEU A 139 17.22 -18.03 -4.36
CA LEU A 139 17.80 -17.78 -3.02
C LEU A 139 17.43 -16.47 -2.34
N THR A 140 16.97 -15.43 -3.06
CA THR A 140 16.74 -14.12 -2.44
C THR A 140 15.26 -13.89 -2.14
N ILE A 141 14.94 -13.71 -0.85
CA ILE A 141 13.63 -13.25 -0.38
C ILE A 141 13.58 -11.73 -0.54
N THR A 142 12.54 -11.23 -1.20
CA THR A 142 12.46 -9.81 -1.59
C THR A 142 11.33 -9.06 -0.88
N LYS A 143 10.16 -9.70 -0.77
CA LYS A 143 8.96 -9.18 -0.12
C LYS A 143 8.30 -10.31 0.67
N VAL A 144 7.81 -9.99 1.86
CA VAL A 144 6.93 -10.87 2.64
C VAL A 144 5.60 -10.13 2.78
N ALA A 145 4.51 -10.80 2.41
CA ALA A 145 3.16 -10.29 2.51
C ALA A 145 2.31 -11.22 3.39
N VAL A 146 1.21 -10.70 3.93
CA VAL A 146 0.29 -11.49 4.74
C VAL A 146 -0.53 -12.42 3.84
N GLY A 147 -0.56 -13.71 4.16
CA GLY A 147 -1.40 -14.71 3.51
C GLY A 147 -2.84 -14.63 4.00
N ARG A 148 -3.79 -15.12 3.19
CA ARG A 148 -5.21 -15.12 3.54
C ARG A 148 -5.60 -16.41 4.26
N ASN A 149 -5.68 -16.34 5.58
CA ASN A 149 -6.23 -17.40 6.43
C ASN A 149 -7.64 -17.04 6.88
N ASP A 150 -8.66 -17.62 6.22
CA ASP A 150 -10.06 -17.40 6.59
C ASP A 150 -10.49 -18.19 7.86
N GLY A 151 -9.57 -18.94 8.52
CA GLY A 151 -9.90 -19.87 9.62
C GLY A 151 -9.15 -19.67 10.95
N LEU A 152 -8.54 -18.51 11.20
CA LEU A 152 -7.84 -18.20 12.47
C LEU A 152 -8.72 -17.52 13.52
N TYR A 153 -10.00 -17.24 13.21
CA TYR A 153 -10.92 -16.47 14.05
C TYR A 153 -12.33 -17.10 14.15
N ASP A 154 -12.40 -18.43 14.19
CA ASP A 154 -13.59 -19.16 14.68
C ASP A 154 -13.35 -19.66 16.12
#